data_AF-A0A225UDU4-F1
#
_entry.id   AF-A0A225UDU4-F1
#
_cell.length_a   1.000
_cell.length_b   1.000
_cell.length_c   1.000
_cell.angle_alpha   90.00
_cell.angle_beta   90.00
_cell.angle_gamma   90.00
#
_symmetry.space_group_name_H-M   'P 1'
#
loop_
_entity.id
_entity.type
_entity.pdbx_description
1 polymer ?
#
loop_
_entity_poly.entity_id
_entity_poly.type
_entity_poly.pdbx_seq_one_letter_code
_entity_poly.pdbx_strand_id
1 'polypeptide(L)'
;FDHSSILGCKCDPGYEGYDCNKRSCTRGDDPVTTDQVDEIQVLKCTATGGYFRLQYRISTSSRIPFDATSSAIQNILMASFGLENPVVEYSYGAKACSAPASPANIITVTFPVDHGDIPPLRAVISSLTTSSGTVNFATADNGVAIDGVMSQQGTKENAVCSNRGYCDYSQGTCSCSNGYGNSDGRGNPGDRDDCSRILPTSKYVAQG
;
A
#
# COMPACT_ATOMS: atom_id res chain seq x y z
N PHE A 1 -17.38 -32.56 15.64
CA PHE A 1 -17.11 -31.99 14.31
C PHE A 1 -16.38 -30.68 14.53
N ASP A 2 -15.10 -30.61 14.22
CA ASP A 2 -14.37 -29.35 14.00
C ASP A 2 -13.38 -29.64 12.87
N HIS A 3 -13.52 -28.91 11.76
CA HIS A 3 -12.77 -29.15 10.54
C HIS A 3 -12.43 -27.80 9.89
N SER A 4 -11.95 -26.79 10.63
CA SER A 4 -11.45 -25.55 9.98
C SER A 4 -10.43 -24.72 10.77
N SER A 5 -9.58 -25.33 11.60
CA SER A 5 -8.42 -24.60 12.16
C SER A 5 -7.16 -24.95 11.36
N ILE A 6 -6.81 -24.14 10.35
CA ILE A 6 -5.45 -24.19 9.78
C ILE A 6 -4.57 -23.34 10.69
N LEU A 7 -3.84 -23.98 11.60
CA LEU A 7 -2.83 -23.32 12.42
C LEU A 7 -1.60 -23.05 11.52
N GLY A 8 -1.55 -21.87 10.92
CA GLY A 8 -0.36 -21.40 10.20
C GLY A 8 0.62 -20.74 11.16
N CYS A 9 1.91 -21.10 11.09
CA CYS A 9 2.97 -20.36 11.77
C CYS A 9 3.09 -18.96 11.17
N LYS A 10 3.27 -17.94 12.02
CA LYS A 10 3.66 -16.61 11.54
C LYS A 10 5.14 -16.69 11.13
N CYS A 11 5.39 -16.65 9.83
CA CYS A 11 6.75 -16.67 9.30
C CYS A 11 7.49 -15.34 9.52
N ASP A 12 8.82 -15.42 9.55
CA ASP A 12 9.67 -14.23 9.53
C ASP A 12 9.48 -13.47 8.22
N PRO A 13 9.69 -12.13 8.21
CA PRO A 13 9.59 -11.34 6.98
C PRO A 13 10.44 -11.92 5.85
N GLY A 14 9.85 -12.07 4.67
CA GLY A 14 10.51 -12.67 3.49
C GLY A 14 10.45 -14.19 3.46
N TYR A 15 9.76 -14.85 4.40
CA TYR A 15 9.52 -16.28 4.41
C TYR A 15 8.02 -16.60 4.44
N GLU A 16 7.66 -17.73 3.84
CA GLU A 16 6.30 -18.23 3.74
C GLU A 16 6.25 -19.77 3.67
N GLY A 17 5.04 -20.31 3.49
CA GLY A 17 4.79 -21.74 3.50
C GLY A 17 4.38 -22.26 4.88
N TYR A 18 3.99 -23.55 4.93
CA TYR A 18 3.50 -24.20 6.15
C TYR A 18 4.56 -24.24 7.26
N ASP A 19 5.82 -24.44 6.87
CA ASP A 19 6.97 -24.59 7.76
C ASP A 19 7.89 -23.35 7.77
N CYS A 20 7.49 -22.26 7.10
CA CYS A 20 8.27 -21.03 6.97
C CYS A 20 9.66 -21.20 6.35
N ASN A 21 9.90 -22.27 5.58
CA ASN A 21 11.20 -22.52 4.92
C ASN A 21 11.26 -22.04 3.47
N LYS A 22 10.18 -21.50 2.91
CA LYS A 22 10.17 -20.94 1.55
C LYS A 22 10.43 -19.45 1.63
N ARG A 23 11.35 -18.92 0.81
CA ARG A 23 11.50 -17.49 0.63
C ARG A 23 10.34 -16.95 -0.19
N SER A 24 9.73 -15.86 0.26
CA SER A 24 8.68 -15.17 -0.49
C SER A 24 9.29 -14.51 -1.73
N CYS A 25 8.69 -14.74 -2.89
CA CYS A 25 9.00 -13.97 -4.09
C CYS A 25 8.18 -12.69 -4.14
N THR A 26 8.68 -11.73 -4.91
CA THR A 26 7.99 -10.50 -5.24
C THR A 26 6.64 -10.79 -5.88
N ARG A 27 5.67 -9.96 -5.54
CA ARG A 27 4.32 -10.02 -6.10
C ARG A 27 4.02 -8.73 -6.83
N GLY A 28 3.22 -8.81 -7.88
CA GLY A 28 2.90 -7.66 -8.72
C GLY A 28 1.61 -7.87 -9.50
N ASP A 29 1.27 -6.82 -10.25
CA ASP A 29 0.16 -6.78 -11.20
C ASP A 29 0.51 -7.57 -12.45
N ASP A 30 -0.46 -8.26 -13.07
CA ASP A 30 -0.24 -8.92 -14.35
C ASP A 30 -0.25 -7.86 -15.46
N PRO A 31 0.83 -7.64 -16.22
CA PRO A 31 0.88 -6.54 -17.18
C PRO A 31 -0.08 -6.63 -18.36
N VAL A 32 -0.79 -7.76 -18.53
CA VAL A 32 -1.74 -7.92 -19.63
C VAL A 32 -3.19 -7.71 -19.21
N THR A 33 -3.47 -7.61 -17.90
CA THR A 33 -4.78 -7.21 -17.41
C THR A 33 -4.92 -5.70 -17.58
N THR A 34 -6.12 -5.27 -17.95
CA THR A 34 -6.41 -3.87 -18.30
C THR A 34 -7.55 -3.34 -17.45
N ASP A 35 -7.74 -2.02 -17.48
CA ASP A 35 -8.83 -1.32 -16.78
C ASP A 35 -8.81 -1.52 -15.25
N GLN A 36 -7.61 -1.73 -14.72
CA GLN A 36 -7.35 -1.85 -13.29
C GLN A 36 -6.95 -0.50 -12.69
N VAL A 37 -7.16 -0.38 -11.38
CA VAL A 37 -6.88 0.84 -10.62
C VAL A 37 -6.08 0.52 -9.37
N ASP A 38 -5.29 1.49 -8.94
CA ASP A 38 -4.57 1.43 -7.67
C ASP A 38 -5.54 1.62 -6.51
N GLU A 39 -5.20 1.08 -5.34
CA GLU A 39 -5.91 1.42 -4.11
C GLU A 39 -5.64 2.88 -3.74
N ILE A 40 -6.69 3.58 -3.32
CA ILE A 40 -6.61 4.91 -2.70
C ILE A 40 -7.38 4.90 -1.38
N GLN A 41 -6.69 5.26 -0.29
CA GLN A 41 -7.33 5.51 1.00
C GLN A 41 -7.22 6.98 1.37
N VAL A 42 -8.26 7.49 2.04
CA VAL A 42 -8.40 8.92 2.33
C VAL A 42 -8.50 9.13 3.83
N LEU A 43 -7.75 10.09 4.36
CA LEU A 43 -7.72 10.43 5.79
C LEU A 43 -8.02 11.92 5.99
N LYS A 44 -8.63 12.26 7.11
CA LYS A 44 -8.81 13.64 7.55
C LYS A 44 -8.54 13.74 9.04
N CYS A 45 -7.60 14.60 9.40
CA CYS A 45 -7.25 14.87 10.80
C CYS A 45 -7.66 16.29 11.20
N THR A 46 -8.34 16.40 12.35
CA THR A 46 -8.69 17.68 12.97
C THR A 46 -8.04 17.76 14.35
N ALA A 47 -6.99 18.57 14.48
CA ALA A 47 -6.24 18.79 15.73
C ALA A 47 -5.34 20.04 15.61
N THR A 48 -4.90 20.58 16.75
CA THR A 48 -3.92 21.68 16.80
C THR A 48 -2.65 21.36 17.60
N GLY A 49 -2.53 20.12 18.09
CA GLY A 49 -1.36 19.64 18.81
C GLY A 49 -1.34 18.12 18.98
N GLY A 50 -0.24 17.63 19.52
CA GLY A 50 -0.07 16.20 19.82
C GLY A 50 0.35 15.37 18.61
N TYR A 51 0.03 14.08 18.65
CA TYR A 51 0.36 13.13 17.58
C TYR A 51 -0.72 12.05 17.45
N PHE A 52 -0.80 11.45 16.27
CA PHE A 52 -1.58 10.25 16.03
C PHE A 52 -0.66 9.10 15.61
N ARG A 53 -1.23 7.90 15.52
CA ARG A 53 -0.59 6.75 14.88
C ARG A 53 -1.56 6.13 13.89
N LEU A 54 -1.02 5.52 12.86
CA LEU A 54 -1.81 4.67 11.98
C LEU A 54 -1.65 3.22 12.42
N GLN A 55 -2.68 2.43 12.19
CA GLN A 55 -2.70 0.99 12.32
C GLN A 55 -2.95 0.40 10.94
N TYR A 56 -2.15 -0.59 10.60
CA TYR A 56 -2.29 -1.39 9.38
C TYR A 56 -2.21 -2.86 9.77
N ARG A 57 -3.30 -3.59 9.54
CA ARG A 57 -3.49 -4.96 10.02
C ARG A 57 -3.31 -5.03 11.55
N ILE A 58 -2.25 -5.70 12.02
CA ILE A 58 -1.91 -5.86 13.45
C ILE A 58 -0.78 -4.93 13.90
N SER A 59 -0.19 -4.16 12.99
CA SER A 59 0.95 -3.29 13.26
C SER A 59 0.49 -1.87 13.54
N THR A 60 1.18 -1.17 14.43
CA THR A 60 0.94 0.24 14.74
C THR A 60 2.18 1.04 14.40
N SER A 61 2.01 2.21 13.76
CA SER A 61 3.10 3.05 13.32
C SER A 61 3.88 3.70 14.47
N SER A 62 5.06 4.23 14.12
CA SER A 62 5.69 5.28 14.92
C SER A 62 4.77 6.52 15.03
N ARG A 63 5.11 7.46 15.92
CA ARG A 63 4.29 8.65 16.17
C ARG A 63 4.30 9.56 14.94
N ILE A 64 3.12 9.99 14.51
CA ILE A 64 2.94 10.97 13.43
C ILE A 64 2.49 12.29 14.08
N PRO A 65 3.35 13.33 14.14
CA PRO A 65 2.96 14.64 14.65
C PRO A 65 1.74 15.20 13.93
N PHE A 66 0.90 15.96 14.64
CA PHE A 66 -0.29 16.57 14.03
C PHE A 66 0.05 17.48 12.83
N ASP A 67 1.26 18.02 12.78
CA ASP A 67 1.77 18.89 11.72
C ASP A 67 2.75 18.19 10.77
N ALA A 68 2.76 16.86 10.74
CA ALA A 68 3.61 16.09 9.84
C ALA A 68 3.42 16.49 8.36
N THR A 69 4.53 16.52 7.62
CA THR A 69 4.52 16.66 6.16
C THR A 69 4.05 15.35 5.50
N SER A 70 3.58 15.43 4.26
CA SER A 70 3.17 14.24 3.50
C SER A 70 4.33 13.24 3.35
N SER A 71 5.55 13.72 3.08
CA SER A 71 6.77 12.90 3.01
C SER A 71 7.10 12.20 4.33
N ALA A 72 6.81 12.84 5.47
CA ALA A 72 7.00 12.20 6.77
C ALA A 72 6.00 11.05 6.97
N ILE A 73 4.74 11.23 6.57
CA ILE A 73 3.74 10.14 6.60
C ILE A 73 4.17 9.00 5.66
N GLN A 74 4.57 9.31 4.44
CA GLN A 74 5.08 8.30 3.48
C GLN A 74 6.21 7.46 4.09
N ASN A 75 7.24 8.11 4.65
CA ASN A 75 8.36 7.41 5.28
C ASN A 75 7.92 6.55 6.48
N ILE A 76 6.95 7.02 7.26
CA ILE A 76 6.42 6.27 8.40
C ILE A 76 5.63 5.04 7.94
N LEU A 77 4.84 5.14 6.86
CA LEU A 77 4.12 4.01 6.28
C LEU A 77 5.10 2.93 5.79
N MET A 78 6.15 3.32 5.07
CA MET A 78 7.19 2.41 4.60
C MET A 78 7.92 1.74 5.78
N ALA A 79 8.39 2.53 6.74
CA ALA A 79 9.20 2.03 7.86
C ALA A 79 8.38 1.19 8.86
N SER A 80 7.10 1.51 9.08
CA SER A 80 6.27 0.84 10.08
C SER A 80 5.57 -0.41 9.53
N PHE A 81 5.23 -0.41 8.23
CA PHE A 81 4.38 -1.44 7.64
C PHE A 81 5.03 -2.19 6.48
N GLY A 82 6.20 -1.76 6.01
CA GLY A 82 6.88 -2.38 4.87
C GLY A 82 6.19 -2.11 3.52
N LEU A 83 5.32 -1.10 3.45
CA LEU A 83 4.65 -0.69 2.21
C LEU A 83 5.69 -0.15 1.22
N GLU A 84 5.53 -0.49 -0.05
CA GLU A 84 6.48 -0.18 -1.12
C GLU A 84 6.08 1.13 -1.81
N ASN A 85 6.77 2.22 -1.43
CA ASN A 85 6.63 3.55 -2.02
C ASN A 85 5.17 4.06 -2.16
N PRO A 86 4.37 4.10 -1.06
CA PRO A 86 3.05 4.71 -1.08
C PRO A 86 3.17 6.21 -1.39
N VAL A 87 2.22 6.76 -2.13
CA VAL A 87 2.19 8.19 -2.48
C VAL A 87 1.23 8.89 -1.53
N VAL A 88 1.71 9.93 -0.84
CA VAL A 88 0.89 10.72 0.10
C VAL A 88 0.76 12.15 -0.41
N GLU A 89 -0.48 12.59 -0.60
CA GLU A 89 -0.81 13.93 -1.11
C GLU A 89 -1.75 14.66 -0.16
N TYR A 90 -1.56 15.98 -0.05
CA TYR A 90 -2.40 16.87 0.76
C TYR A 90 -3.24 17.75 -0.16
N SER A 91 -4.55 17.80 0.08
CA SER A 91 -5.43 18.70 -0.66
C SER A 91 -5.19 20.17 -0.30
N TYR A 92 -4.65 20.45 0.90
CA TYR A 92 -4.45 21.81 1.37
C TYR A 92 -3.31 21.93 2.39
N GLY A 93 -2.48 22.95 2.25
CA GLY A 93 -1.40 23.25 3.19
C GLY A 93 -0.29 22.19 3.23
N ALA A 94 0.49 22.18 4.31
CA ALA A 94 1.68 21.33 4.47
C ALA A 94 1.68 20.48 5.75
N LYS A 95 0.53 20.42 6.45
CA LYS A 95 0.38 19.79 7.77
C LYS A 95 -0.73 18.74 7.74
N ALA A 96 -0.52 17.59 8.39
CA ALA A 96 -1.47 16.49 8.41
C ALA A 96 -2.85 16.89 8.96
N CYS A 97 -2.89 17.63 10.06
CA CYS A 97 -4.12 18.02 10.74
C CYS A 97 -4.47 19.49 10.51
N SER A 98 -5.75 19.77 10.29
CA SER A 98 -6.31 21.13 10.30
C SER A 98 -6.87 21.48 11.67
N ALA A 99 -6.85 22.77 12.02
CA ALA A 99 -7.56 23.24 13.21
C ALA A 99 -9.08 23.05 13.04
N PRO A 100 -9.84 22.83 14.13
CA PRO A 100 -11.31 22.81 14.07
C PRO A 100 -11.89 24.06 13.39
N ALA A 101 -12.93 23.87 12.59
CA ALA A 101 -13.60 24.92 11.80
C ALA A 101 -12.71 25.68 10.80
N SER A 102 -11.52 25.17 10.48
CA SER A 102 -10.67 25.67 9.37
C SER A 102 -10.85 24.81 8.11
N PRO A 103 -10.43 25.29 6.92
CA PRO A 103 -10.38 24.44 5.73
C PRO A 103 -9.67 23.11 6.02
N ALA A 104 -10.32 22.01 5.64
CA ALA A 104 -9.79 20.68 5.87
C ALA A 104 -8.63 20.40 4.91
N ASN A 105 -7.53 19.89 5.46
CA ASN A 105 -6.56 19.14 4.66
C ASN A 105 -7.02 17.69 4.58
N ILE A 106 -7.16 17.19 3.36
CA ILE A 106 -7.45 15.80 3.08
C ILE A 106 -6.15 15.12 2.67
N ILE A 107 -5.84 14.04 3.36
CA ILE A 107 -4.65 13.23 3.12
C ILE A 107 -5.05 12.06 2.24
N THR A 108 -4.57 12.05 0.99
CA THR A 108 -4.76 10.94 0.06
C THR A 108 -3.54 10.05 0.09
N VAL A 109 -3.75 8.75 0.32
CA VAL A 109 -2.70 7.72 0.30
C VAL A 109 -3.01 6.77 -0.85
N THR A 110 -2.20 6.80 -1.89
CA THR A 110 -2.28 5.90 -3.05
C THR A 110 -1.25 4.79 -2.92
N PHE A 111 -1.63 3.56 -3.26
CA PHE A 111 -0.77 2.38 -3.22
C PHE A 111 -0.49 1.88 -4.64
N PRO A 112 0.55 2.41 -5.30
CA PRO A 112 0.81 2.10 -6.70
C PRO A 112 1.64 0.82 -6.92
N VAL A 113 2.15 0.20 -5.85
CA VAL A 113 2.99 -1.02 -5.92
C VAL A 113 2.43 -2.13 -5.04
N ASP A 114 1.98 -1.79 -3.82
CA ASP A 114 1.16 -2.72 -3.02
C ASP A 114 -0.24 -2.82 -3.66
N HIS A 115 -0.45 -3.83 -4.51
CA HIS A 115 -1.67 -4.00 -5.28
C HIS A 115 -2.78 -4.78 -4.56
N GLY A 116 -3.98 -4.69 -5.15
CA GLY A 116 -5.22 -5.31 -4.67
C GLY A 116 -6.00 -4.43 -3.70
N ASP A 117 -6.98 -5.03 -3.03
CA ASP A 117 -7.72 -4.43 -1.92
C ASP A 117 -6.82 -4.37 -0.67
N ILE A 118 -6.24 -3.21 -0.42
CA ILE A 118 -5.33 -3.02 0.70
C ILE A 118 -6.15 -2.77 1.96
N PRO A 119 -5.87 -3.51 3.06
CA PRO A 119 -6.62 -3.33 4.30
C PRO A 119 -6.63 -1.87 4.76
N PRO A 120 -7.77 -1.39 5.28
CA PRO A 120 -7.90 0.00 5.65
C PRO A 120 -6.93 0.43 6.76
N LEU A 121 -6.33 1.60 6.59
CA LEU A 121 -5.63 2.31 7.64
C LEU A 121 -6.63 2.75 8.71
N ARG A 122 -6.28 2.53 9.98
CA ARG A 122 -7.06 2.99 11.14
C ARG A 122 -6.23 3.94 11.99
N ALA A 123 -6.87 4.89 12.65
CA ALA A 123 -6.17 5.91 13.43
C ALA A 123 -6.26 5.65 14.93
N VAL A 124 -5.13 5.80 15.62
CA VAL A 124 -5.07 5.88 17.09
C VAL A 124 -4.81 7.35 17.46
N ILE A 125 -5.80 7.99 18.06
CA ILE A 125 -5.86 9.45 18.20
C ILE A 125 -5.88 9.96 19.64
N SER A 126 -5.70 9.07 20.62
CA SER A 126 -5.78 9.42 22.05
C SER A 126 -4.73 10.44 22.52
N SER A 127 -3.71 10.71 21.70
CA SER A 127 -2.65 11.70 21.97
C SER A 127 -2.76 12.98 21.14
N LEU A 128 -3.82 13.11 20.32
CA LEU A 128 -4.13 14.37 19.64
C LEU A 128 -4.83 15.33 20.61
N THR A 129 -4.53 16.61 20.48
CA THR A 129 -5.11 17.66 21.30
C THR A 129 -5.61 18.81 20.45
N THR A 130 -6.53 19.60 20.98
CA THR A 130 -6.87 20.89 20.40
C THR A 130 -7.05 21.96 21.47
N SER A 131 -6.68 23.21 21.17
CA SER A 131 -6.88 24.37 22.05
C SER A 131 -8.32 24.89 22.05
N SER A 132 -9.10 24.55 21.03
CA SER A 132 -10.53 24.86 20.90
C SER A 132 -11.23 23.80 20.03
N GLY A 133 -12.54 23.64 20.15
CA GLY A 133 -13.31 22.65 19.38
C GLY A 133 -13.04 21.20 19.79
N THR A 134 -13.23 20.27 18.85
CA THR A 134 -13.12 18.81 19.08
C THR A 134 -12.05 18.19 18.19
N VAL A 135 -11.25 17.29 18.77
CA VAL A 135 -10.35 16.43 18.00
C VAL A 135 -11.20 15.42 17.21
N ASN A 136 -10.94 15.29 15.92
CA ASN A 136 -11.61 14.30 15.09
C ASN A 136 -10.62 13.67 14.11
N PHE A 137 -10.86 12.42 13.74
CA PHE A 137 -10.11 11.74 12.68
C PHE A 137 -11.05 10.84 11.90
N ALA A 138 -11.04 10.97 10.58
CA ALA A 138 -11.80 10.12 9.69
C ALA A 138 -10.86 9.37 8.74
N THR A 139 -11.24 8.14 8.42
CA THR A 139 -10.59 7.28 7.43
C THR A 139 -11.65 6.78 6.46
N ALA A 140 -11.34 6.73 5.17
CA ALA A 140 -12.20 6.21 4.14
C ALA A 140 -11.42 5.29 3.20
N ASP A 141 -12.07 4.20 2.85
CA ASP A 141 -11.62 3.11 1.99
C ASP A 141 -12.81 2.62 1.16
N ASN A 142 -12.56 1.81 0.13
CA ASN A 142 -13.61 1.12 -0.62
C ASN A 142 -14.72 2.01 -1.21
N GLY A 143 -14.34 3.16 -1.79
CA GLY A 143 -15.30 4.05 -2.48
C GLY A 143 -16.03 5.04 -1.57
N VAL A 144 -15.66 5.13 -0.29
CA VAL A 144 -16.20 6.13 0.64
C VAL A 144 -15.51 7.49 0.43
N ALA A 145 -16.29 8.58 0.50
CA ALA A 145 -15.78 9.94 0.36
C ALA A 145 -15.52 10.63 1.71
N ILE A 146 -14.50 11.50 1.78
CA ILE A 146 -14.35 12.50 2.83
C ILE A 146 -14.22 13.87 2.17
N ASP A 147 -15.10 14.80 2.52
CA ASP A 147 -15.13 16.17 1.98
C ASP A 147 -15.02 16.23 0.44
N GLY A 148 -15.67 15.29 -0.26
CA GLY A 148 -15.70 15.23 -1.72
C GLY A 148 -14.50 14.52 -2.37
N VAL A 149 -13.49 14.10 -1.60
CA VAL A 149 -12.39 13.26 -2.09
C VAL A 149 -12.77 11.79 -1.89
N MET A 150 -12.79 11.01 -2.98
CA MET A 150 -13.18 9.60 -2.99
C MET A 150 -11.98 8.71 -2.71
N SER A 151 -12.16 7.73 -1.82
CA SER A 151 -11.30 6.54 -1.79
C SER A 151 -11.63 5.60 -2.95
N GLN A 152 -10.75 4.63 -3.22
CA GLN A 152 -10.88 3.68 -4.33
C GLN A 152 -10.34 2.32 -3.89
N GLN A 153 -11.13 1.27 -4.11
CA GLN A 153 -10.68 -0.11 -3.94
C GLN A 153 -9.74 -0.47 -5.10
N GLY A 154 -8.53 -0.94 -4.79
CA GLY A 154 -7.58 -1.42 -5.77
C GLY A 154 -8.02 -2.73 -6.42
N THR A 155 -7.83 -2.84 -7.74
CA THR A 155 -8.26 -4.01 -8.53
C THR A 155 -7.13 -4.76 -9.23
N LYS A 156 -5.92 -4.22 -9.17
CA LYS A 156 -4.70 -4.87 -9.67
C LYS A 156 -4.43 -6.20 -8.97
N GLU A 157 -3.91 -7.18 -9.69
CA GLU A 157 -3.50 -8.43 -9.06
C GLU A 157 -2.32 -8.21 -8.11
N ASN A 158 -2.23 -9.06 -7.10
CA ASN A 158 -1.07 -9.16 -6.22
C ASN A 158 -0.47 -10.58 -6.31
N ALA A 159 -0.08 -10.94 -7.52
CA ALA A 159 0.29 -12.30 -7.90
C ALA A 159 1.79 -12.52 -7.79
N VAL A 160 2.19 -13.72 -7.36
CA VAL A 160 3.61 -14.12 -7.33
C VAL A 160 4.20 -14.00 -8.73
N CYS A 161 5.30 -13.25 -8.85
CA CYS A 161 5.94 -12.94 -10.12
C CYS A 161 4.95 -12.46 -11.19
N SER A 162 3.93 -11.68 -10.78
CA SER A 162 2.92 -11.09 -11.66
C SER A 162 2.19 -12.07 -12.58
N ASN A 163 2.09 -13.36 -12.22
CA ASN A 163 1.62 -14.44 -13.12
C ASN A 163 2.41 -14.56 -14.44
N ARG A 164 3.60 -13.95 -14.51
CA ARG A 164 4.47 -13.89 -15.69
C ARG A 164 5.88 -14.42 -15.42
N GLY A 165 6.09 -15.06 -14.28
CA GLY A 165 7.32 -15.76 -13.97
C GLY A 165 7.10 -16.96 -13.06
N TYR A 166 8.16 -17.73 -12.88
CA TYR A 166 8.24 -18.79 -11.90
C TYR A 166 9.04 -18.31 -10.69
N CYS A 167 8.51 -18.55 -9.48
CA CYS A 167 9.21 -18.23 -8.24
C CYS A 167 10.15 -19.38 -7.84
N ASP A 168 11.45 -19.09 -7.74
CA ASP A 168 12.40 -19.94 -7.03
C ASP A 168 12.31 -19.63 -5.53
N TYR A 169 11.49 -20.40 -4.81
CA TYR A 169 11.28 -20.27 -3.37
C TYR A 169 12.53 -20.58 -2.52
N SER A 170 13.61 -21.12 -3.08
CA SER A 170 14.87 -21.28 -2.35
C SER A 170 15.67 -19.99 -2.29
N GLN A 171 15.48 -19.10 -3.28
CA GLN A 171 16.19 -17.83 -3.41
C GLN A 171 15.29 -16.62 -3.13
N GLY A 172 13.98 -16.74 -3.36
CA GLY A 172 13.01 -15.66 -3.31
C GLY A 172 12.99 -14.81 -4.58
N THR A 173 13.41 -15.39 -5.72
CA THR A 173 13.60 -14.67 -6.99
C THR A 173 12.64 -15.15 -8.08
N CYS A 174 12.23 -14.24 -8.95
CA CYS A 174 11.33 -14.49 -10.07
C CYS A 174 12.08 -14.72 -11.38
N SER A 175 11.90 -15.90 -11.97
CA SER A 175 12.36 -16.20 -13.33
C SER A 175 11.26 -15.84 -14.33
N CYS A 176 11.41 -14.72 -15.02
CA CYS A 176 10.37 -14.23 -15.93
C CYS A 176 10.23 -15.07 -17.21
N SER A 177 8.98 -15.24 -17.63
CA SER A 177 8.62 -15.87 -18.89
C SER A 177 9.07 -15.00 -20.06
N ASN A 178 9.25 -15.63 -21.24
CA ASN A 178 9.64 -14.90 -22.43
C ASN A 178 8.67 -13.74 -22.72
N GLY A 179 9.22 -12.55 -22.98
CA GLY A 179 8.45 -11.34 -23.23
C GLY A 179 8.15 -10.49 -21.98
N TYR A 180 8.57 -10.93 -20.79
CA TYR A 180 8.36 -10.22 -19.53
C TYR A 180 9.68 -10.04 -18.76
N GLY A 181 9.75 -9.01 -17.92
CA GLY A 181 10.94 -8.74 -17.13
C GLY A 181 10.68 -7.82 -15.93
N ASN A 182 11.77 -7.48 -15.25
CA ASN A 182 11.77 -6.65 -14.05
C ASN A 182 11.22 -5.25 -14.32
N SER A 183 10.64 -4.67 -13.29
CA SER A 183 9.91 -3.41 -13.37
C SER A 183 10.21 -2.45 -12.21
N ASP A 184 9.53 -1.31 -12.18
CA ASP A 184 9.46 -0.39 -11.04
C ASP A 184 8.27 -0.69 -10.09
N GLY A 185 7.61 -1.83 -10.25
CA GLY A 185 6.33 -2.17 -9.60
C GLY A 185 5.10 -1.53 -10.25
N ARG A 186 5.27 -0.81 -11.36
CA ARG A 186 4.20 -0.13 -12.10
C ARG A 186 4.22 -0.47 -13.59
N GLY A 187 4.88 -1.57 -13.95
CA GLY A 187 5.04 -2.04 -15.31
C GLY A 187 6.07 -1.28 -16.17
N ASN A 188 6.76 -0.27 -15.64
CA ASN A 188 7.83 0.43 -16.35
C ASN A 188 9.19 -0.24 -16.07
N PRO A 189 10.26 0.07 -16.82
CA PRO A 189 11.59 -0.44 -16.53
C PRO A 189 12.06 -0.10 -15.11
N GLY A 190 12.54 -1.11 -14.40
CA GLY A 190 13.14 -0.99 -13.07
C GLY A 190 13.75 -2.32 -12.63
N ASP A 191 14.29 -2.34 -11.42
CA ASP A 191 15.07 -3.48 -10.90
C ASP A 191 14.24 -4.44 -10.03
N ARG A 192 12.93 -4.18 -9.86
CA ARG A 192 12.03 -5.02 -9.07
C ARG A 192 11.83 -6.36 -9.77
N ASP A 193 12.20 -7.43 -9.10
CA ASP A 193 12.20 -8.80 -9.63
C ASP A 193 10.78 -9.41 -9.64
N ASP A 194 9.86 -8.81 -10.40
CA ASP A 194 8.42 -9.12 -10.33
C ASP A 194 7.80 -9.60 -11.64
N CYS A 195 8.51 -9.51 -12.76
CA CYS A 195 8.02 -9.88 -14.09
C CYS A 195 6.80 -9.07 -14.57
N SER A 196 6.57 -7.88 -14.01
CA SER A 196 5.39 -7.06 -14.35
C SER A 196 5.64 -6.13 -15.54
N ARG A 197 6.80 -6.18 -16.21
CA ARG A 197 7.08 -5.36 -17.40
C ARG A 197 7.02 -6.16 -18.69
N ILE A 198 6.26 -5.67 -19.67
CA ILE A 198 6.29 -6.19 -21.05
C ILE A 198 7.57 -5.74 -21.75
N LEU A 199 8.37 -6.69 -22.24
CA LEU A 199 9.60 -6.40 -22.97
C LEU A 199 9.29 -6.02 -24.43
N PRO A 200 10.05 -5.09 -25.06
CA PRO A 200 9.78 -4.64 -26.42
C PRO A 200 9.85 -5.73 -27.49
N THR A 201 10.62 -6.80 -27.27
CA THR A 201 10.91 -7.85 -28.26
C THR A 201 9.76 -8.85 -28.46
N SER A 202 8.76 -8.90 -27.58
CA SER A 202 7.59 -9.78 -27.72
C SER A 202 6.54 -9.26 -28.71
N LYS A 203 6.64 -7.99 -29.16
CA LYS A 203 5.78 -7.44 -30.23
C LYS A 203 6.10 -7.97 -31.64
N TYR A 204 7.22 -8.67 -31.82
CA TYR A 204 7.69 -9.15 -33.13
C TYR A 204 7.57 -10.67 -33.34
N VAL A 205 7.15 -11.45 -32.33
CA VAL A 205 7.07 -12.92 -32.44
C VAL A 205 5.66 -13.40 -32.82
N ALA A 206 4.65 -12.53 -32.81
CA ALA A 206 3.27 -12.87 -33.18
C ALA A 206 2.95 -12.77 -34.68
N GLN A 207 3.96 -12.74 -35.57
CA GLN A 207 3.78 -12.70 -37.03
C GLN A 207 4.80 -13.59 -37.77
N GLY A 208 4.93 -14.85 -37.33
CA GLY A 208 5.72 -15.87 -38.02
C GLY A 208 4.94 -17.16 -38.19
#